data_AF-A0A1F5LH10-F1
#
_entry.id   AF-A0A1F5LH10-F1
#
_cell.length_a   1.000
_cell.length_b   1.000
_cell.length_c   1.000
_cell.angle_alpha   90.00
_cell.angle_beta   90.00
_cell.angle_gamma   90.00
#
_symmetry.space_group_name_H-M   'P 1'
#
loop_
_entity.id
_entity.type
_entity.pdbx_description
1 polymer ?
#
loop_
_entity_poly.entity_id
_entity_poly.type
_entity_poly.pdbx_seq_one_letter_code
_entity_poly.pdbx_strand_id
1 'polypeptide(L)'
;MAQRPWLSEFKTMVDAGLQALDDAKSSNDRTKVAQRYMEAFFNLRKDTSSADEAFVKNSLLEVKKFLDGTLTLSPTPRLYCNDKWLDKLSRWDVAYEGDSSKELWENSNPMAIAEVSAYKNRIFLIDEDGDRHELEPYWSEDLDQYLFDDDYKGKTYCSSQSNLGATQEQTTPKTITICPKGFTNPNAPVALGDKEPKGLEIASILPRSATLYHELFHLVLGNKNTPDVTFWRRLGEQQEMQESPDTVDKPRTESRAQRIRRNPETYTWFSVGYWYFLQTKWTTKANQRWTFDTGVAKLVSIP
;
A
#
# COMPACT_ATOMS: atom_id res chain seq x y z
N MET A 1 -11.00 -25.73 -7.89
CA MET A 1 -10.14 -24.52 -7.82
C MET A 1 -9.71 -24.39 -6.37
N ALA A 2 -8.46 -24.74 -6.05
CA ALA A 2 -7.97 -24.62 -4.68
C ALA A 2 -7.85 -23.14 -4.33
N GLN A 3 -8.63 -22.66 -3.36
CA GLN A 3 -8.44 -21.35 -2.75
C GLN A 3 -7.03 -21.34 -2.15
N ARG A 4 -6.06 -20.73 -2.84
CA ARG A 4 -4.78 -20.40 -2.21
C ARG A 4 -5.06 -19.16 -1.35
N PRO A 5 -4.93 -19.25 -0.02
CA PRO A 5 -5.24 -18.12 0.84
C PRO A 5 -4.19 -17.03 0.62
N TRP A 6 -4.62 -15.80 0.29
CA TRP A 6 -3.75 -14.65 0.07
C TRP A 6 -2.69 -14.45 1.17
N LEU A 7 -2.98 -14.84 2.41
CA LEU A 7 -2.02 -14.86 3.52
C LEU A 7 -0.72 -15.62 3.18
N SER A 8 -0.81 -16.77 2.52
CA SER A 8 0.36 -17.54 2.10
C SER A 8 1.18 -16.83 1.02
N GLU A 9 0.52 -16.10 0.12
CA GLU A 9 1.19 -15.25 -0.86
C GLU A 9 1.87 -14.06 -0.21
N PHE A 10 1.27 -13.43 0.81
CA PHE A 10 1.90 -12.32 1.54
C PHE A 10 3.21 -12.74 2.20
N LYS A 11 3.21 -13.90 2.87
CA LYS A 11 4.42 -14.48 3.46
C LYS A 11 5.48 -14.75 2.40
N THR A 12 5.07 -15.31 1.27
CA THR A 12 5.95 -15.58 0.14
C THR A 12 6.56 -14.30 -0.45
N MET A 13 5.76 -13.23 -0.58
CA MET A 13 6.22 -11.93 -1.09
C MET A 13 7.19 -11.26 -0.11
N VAL A 14 6.84 -11.17 1.18
CA VAL A 14 7.72 -10.52 2.16
C VAL A 14 9.03 -11.28 2.33
N ASP A 15 9.00 -12.61 2.31
CA ASP A 15 10.21 -13.43 2.38
C ASP A 15 11.10 -13.23 1.13
N ALA A 16 10.51 -13.07 -0.06
CA ALA A 16 11.26 -12.75 -1.27
C ALA A 16 11.90 -11.35 -1.21
N GLY A 17 11.19 -10.36 -0.69
CA GLY A 17 11.74 -9.02 -0.47
C GLY A 17 12.91 -9.04 0.53
N LEU A 18 12.79 -9.79 1.63
CA LEU A 18 13.89 -9.96 2.59
C LEU A 18 15.07 -10.74 2.00
N GLN A 19 14.82 -11.78 1.20
CA GLN A 19 15.87 -12.52 0.51
C GLN A 19 16.67 -11.62 -0.44
N ALA A 20 16.02 -10.66 -1.11
CA ALA A 20 16.72 -9.70 -1.96
C ALA A 20 17.74 -8.85 -1.19
N LEU A 21 17.36 -8.38 0.01
CA LEU A 21 18.25 -7.63 0.90
C LEU A 21 19.45 -8.48 1.35
N ASP A 22 19.21 -9.75 1.68
CA ASP A 22 20.25 -10.66 2.14
C ASP A 22 21.19 -11.09 0.98
N ASP A 23 20.65 -11.36 -0.21
CA ASP A 23 21.42 -11.67 -1.41
C ASP A 23 22.28 -10.48 -1.85
N ALA A 24 21.79 -9.24 -1.73
CA ALA A 24 22.53 -8.03 -2.07
C ALA A 24 23.81 -7.83 -1.23
N LYS A 25 23.84 -8.40 -0.02
CA LYS A 25 24.98 -8.35 0.92
C LYS A 25 25.83 -9.62 0.89
N SER A 26 25.33 -10.68 0.27
CA SER A 26 26.01 -11.96 0.17
C SER A 26 27.10 -11.94 -0.91
N SER A 27 27.95 -12.97 -0.94
CA SER A 27 28.90 -13.22 -2.03
C SER A 27 28.46 -14.43 -2.85
N ASN A 28 27.26 -14.38 -3.43
CA ASN A 28 26.67 -15.46 -4.22
C ASN A 28 26.40 -15.04 -5.68
N ASP A 29 25.89 -15.97 -6.48
CA ASP A 29 25.56 -15.77 -7.90
C ASP A 29 24.44 -14.75 -8.14
N ARG A 30 23.64 -14.43 -7.11
CA ARG A 30 22.51 -13.50 -7.16
C ARG A 30 22.85 -12.08 -6.71
N THR A 31 23.97 -11.89 -6.01
CA THR A 31 24.38 -10.60 -5.42
C THR A 31 24.22 -9.42 -6.37
N LYS A 32 24.71 -9.55 -7.61
CA LYS A 32 24.65 -8.47 -8.60
C LYS A 32 23.22 -8.13 -9.03
N VAL A 33 22.34 -9.12 -9.13
CA VAL A 33 20.93 -8.89 -9.49
C VAL A 33 20.22 -8.24 -8.30
N ALA A 34 20.43 -8.75 -7.10
CA ALA A 34 19.86 -8.21 -5.88
C ALA A 34 20.25 -6.75 -5.65
N GLN A 35 21.53 -6.39 -5.84
CA GLN A 35 22.00 -5.00 -5.78
C GLN A 35 21.28 -4.09 -6.79
N ARG A 36 21.08 -4.56 -8.03
CA ARG A 36 20.32 -3.81 -9.03
C ARG A 36 18.84 -3.64 -8.65
N TYR A 37 18.23 -4.62 -7.97
CA TYR A 37 16.88 -4.46 -7.41
C TYR A 37 16.85 -3.40 -6.31
N MET A 38 17.82 -3.41 -5.39
CA MET A 38 17.92 -2.40 -4.33
C MET A 38 18.01 -0.98 -4.90
N GLU A 39 18.83 -0.80 -5.93
CA GLU A 39 18.96 0.46 -6.65
C GLU A 39 17.69 0.81 -7.44
N ALA A 40 17.18 -0.11 -8.24
CA ALA A 40 16.06 0.14 -9.15
C ALA A 40 14.70 0.30 -8.47
N PHE A 41 14.51 -0.16 -7.24
CA PHE A 41 13.26 0.05 -6.51
C PHE A 41 13.39 1.11 -5.44
N PHE A 42 14.50 1.17 -4.71
CA PHE A 42 14.65 2.04 -3.54
C PHE A 42 15.74 3.11 -3.66
N ASN A 43 16.43 3.18 -4.80
CA ASN A 43 17.63 4.00 -4.99
C ASN A 43 18.65 3.76 -3.84
N LEU A 44 18.84 2.50 -3.46
CA LEU A 44 19.83 2.07 -2.48
C LEU A 44 21.09 1.60 -3.23
N ARG A 45 22.07 2.49 -3.32
CA ARG A 45 23.38 2.30 -3.96
C ARG A 45 24.44 1.92 -2.92
N LYS A 46 25.64 1.54 -3.37
CA LYS A 46 26.75 1.13 -2.49
C LYS A 46 27.17 2.20 -1.47
N ASP A 47 26.98 3.47 -1.80
CA ASP A 47 27.29 4.64 -0.96
C ASP A 47 26.08 5.15 -0.17
N THR A 48 24.92 4.49 -0.29
CA THR A 48 23.73 4.88 0.47
C THR A 48 23.91 4.63 1.96
N SER A 49 23.30 5.49 2.78
CA SER A 49 23.43 5.41 4.22
C SER A 49 22.88 4.07 4.76
N SER A 50 23.55 3.52 5.77
CA SER A 50 23.05 2.31 6.45
C SER A 50 21.67 2.53 7.10
N ALA A 51 21.32 3.77 7.42
CA ALA A 51 20.01 4.13 7.96
C ALA A 51 18.89 3.93 6.92
N ASP A 52 19.13 4.30 5.66
CA ASP A 52 18.16 4.12 4.57
C ASP A 52 17.95 2.64 4.23
N GLU A 53 19.03 1.86 4.19
CA GLU A 53 18.92 0.41 4.03
C GLU A 53 18.17 -0.24 5.20
N ALA A 54 18.48 0.19 6.43
CA ALA A 54 17.80 -0.30 7.63
C ALA A 54 16.32 0.06 7.61
N PHE A 55 15.94 1.25 7.11
CA PHE A 55 14.54 1.65 6.98
C PHE A 55 13.75 0.69 6.07
N VAL A 56 14.27 0.39 4.89
CA VAL A 56 13.64 -0.56 3.95
C VAL A 56 13.55 -1.96 4.55
N LYS A 57 14.65 -2.45 5.16
CA LYS A 57 14.67 -3.76 5.82
C LYS A 57 13.68 -3.84 6.97
N ASN A 58 13.64 -2.84 7.83
CA ASN A 58 12.74 -2.81 8.99
C ASN A 58 11.27 -2.75 8.57
N SER A 59 10.94 -2.02 7.51
CA SER A 59 9.58 -1.97 6.97
C SER A 59 9.07 -3.36 6.56
N LEU A 60 9.89 -4.14 5.83
CA LEU A 60 9.58 -5.52 5.48
C LEU A 60 9.51 -6.44 6.72
N LEU A 61 10.41 -6.24 7.69
CA LEU A 61 10.43 -7.04 8.92
C LEU A 61 9.19 -6.81 9.78
N GLU A 62 8.69 -5.58 9.92
CA GLU A 62 7.47 -5.30 10.68
C GLU A 62 6.24 -5.95 10.02
N VAL A 63 6.12 -5.85 8.69
CA VAL A 63 5.07 -6.57 7.95
C VAL A 63 5.20 -8.08 8.13
N LYS A 64 6.42 -8.63 8.06
CA LYS A 64 6.66 -10.06 8.33
C LYS A 64 6.24 -10.45 9.75
N LYS A 65 6.62 -9.67 10.77
CA LYS A 65 6.25 -9.92 12.17
C LYS A 65 4.73 -9.93 12.34
N PHE A 66 4.02 -9.03 11.67
CA PHE A 66 2.56 -8.99 11.66
C PHE A 66 1.96 -10.26 11.02
N LEU A 67 2.45 -10.64 9.84
CA LEU A 67 2.03 -11.86 9.13
C LEU A 67 2.32 -13.15 9.90
N ASP A 68 3.38 -13.14 10.71
CA ASP A 68 3.77 -14.26 11.57
C ASP A 68 3.10 -14.21 12.97
N GLY A 69 2.29 -13.18 13.25
CA GLY A 69 1.55 -13.02 14.51
C GLY A 69 2.43 -12.64 15.71
N THR A 70 3.69 -12.25 15.47
CA THR A 70 4.63 -11.80 16.51
C THR A 70 4.52 -10.29 16.78
N LEU A 71 3.96 -9.53 15.84
CA LEU A 71 3.46 -8.18 16.03
C LEU A 71 1.94 -8.21 15.96
N THR A 72 1.26 -7.74 17.00
CA THR A 72 -0.20 -7.63 17.05
C THR A 72 -0.61 -6.17 17.18
N LEU A 73 -1.60 -5.75 16.41
CA LEU A 73 -2.21 -4.43 16.54
C LEU A 73 -3.42 -4.50 17.47
N SER A 74 -3.55 -3.51 18.35
CA SER A 74 -4.65 -3.42 19.32
C SER A 74 -5.33 -2.06 19.21
N PRO A 75 -6.68 -2.01 19.08
CA PRO A 75 -7.56 -3.17 18.88
C PRO A 75 -7.33 -3.86 17.52
N THR A 76 -7.76 -5.13 17.40
CA THR A 76 -7.52 -5.95 16.21
C THR A 76 -8.13 -5.29 14.96
N PRO A 77 -7.34 -5.07 13.89
CA PRO A 77 -7.83 -4.46 12.66
C PRO A 77 -8.96 -5.25 12.01
N ARG A 78 -9.85 -4.55 11.30
CA ARG A 78 -10.92 -5.18 10.51
C ARG A 78 -10.64 -5.08 9.01
N LEU A 79 -11.07 -6.10 8.27
CA LEU A 79 -10.96 -6.17 6.81
C LEU A 79 -12.37 -6.26 6.22
N TYR A 80 -12.71 -5.32 5.34
CA TYR A 80 -14.00 -5.28 4.64
C TYR A 80 -13.82 -5.52 3.14
N CYS A 81 -14.77 -6.24 2.53
CA CYS A 81 -14.75 -6.60 1.11
C CYS A 81 -15.58 -5.66 0.22
N ASN A 82 -15.79 -4.42 0.66
CA ASN A 82 -16.37 -3.29 -0.07
C ASN A 82 -16.36 -2.07 0.88
N ASP A 83 -16.79 -0.89 0.43
CA ASP A 83 -17.04 0.30 1.26
C ASP A 83 -18.46 0.36 1.84
N LYS A 84 -19.30 -0.65 1.61
CA LYS A 84 -20.69 -0.72 2.13
C LYS A 84 -20.83 -0.85 3.65
N TRP A 85 -19.73 -0.92 4.38
CA TRP A 85 -19.71 -0.83 5.85
C TRP A 85 -19.77 0.63 6.33
N LEU A 86 -19.80 1.57 5.37
CA LEU A 86 -19.92 3.00 5.57
C LEU A 86 -21.15 3.54 4.86
N ASP A 87 -21.95 4.30 5.60
CA ASP A 87 -23.06 5.09 5.07
C ASP A 87 -22.63 6.53 4.89
N LYS A 88 -22.73 7.03 3.66
CA LYS A 88 -22.45 8.43 3.38
C LYS A 88 -23.58 9.30 3.94
N LEU A 89 -23.22 10.28 4.75
CA LEU A 89 -24.14 11.24 5.34
C LEU A 89 -23.85 12.65 4.82
N SER A 90 -24.82 13.55 4.97
CA SER A 90 -24.59 14.98 4.83
C SER A 90 -23.96 15.54 6.10
N ARG A 91 -23.07 16.51 5.96
CA ARG A 91 -22.55 17.30 7.09
C ARG A 91 -23.63 18.01 7.91
N TRP A 92 -24.82 18.18 7.34
CA TRP A 92 -25.97 18.81 7.98
C TRP A 92 -26.95 17.80 8.61
N ASP A 93 -26.68 16.50 8.47
CA ASP A 93 -27.45 15.48 9.17
C ASP A 93 -27.14 15.52 10.67
N VAL A 94 -28.06 14.95 11.46
CA VAL A 94 -27.90 14.84 12.91
C VAL A 94 -26.66 13.99 13.22
N ALA A 95 -25.81 14.50 14.12
CA ALA A 95 -24.60 13.83 14.53
C ALA A 95 -24.90 12.71 15.53
N TYR A 96 -24.14 11.63 15.48
CA TYR A 96 -24.18 10.56 16.48
C TYR A 96 -23.03 10.67 17.49
N GLU A 97 -23.30 10.30 18.74
CA GLU A 97 -22.33 10.09 19.80
C GLU A 97 -21.56 8.82 19.47
N GLY A 98 -20.28 8.99 19.17
CA GLY A 98 -19.41 7.86 18.82
C GLY A 98 -19.27 6.94 20.03
N ASP A 99 -19.79 5.71 19.89
CA ASP A 99 -19.92 4.59 20.86
C ASP A 99 -21.35 4.10 21.14
N SER A 100 -22.39 4.86 20.77
CA SER A 100 -23.76 4.50 21.18
C SER A 100 -24.84 4.63 20.13
N SER A 101 -24.51 5.04 18.90
CA SER A 101 -25.48 5.33 17.84
C SER A 101 -26.59 6.31 18.28
N LYS A 102 -26.37 7.06 19.38
CA LYS A 102 -27.32 8.04 19.91
C LYS A 102 -27.08 9.37 19.23
N GLU A 103 -28.15 10.06 18.88
CA GLU A 103 -28.05 11.43 18.39
C GLU A 103 -27.38 12.33 19.44
N LEU A 104 -26.54 13.27 19.00
CA LEU A 104 -25.96 14.30 19.83
C LEU A 104 -26.91 15.49 19.94
N TRP A 105 -27.13 15.93 21.17
CA TRP A 105 -28.02 17.03 21.50
C TRP A 105 -27.27 18.11 22.29
N GLU A 106 -27.47 19.37 21.92
CA GLU A 106 -27.00 20.54 22.67
C GLU A 106 -28.20 21.44 23.00
N ASN A 107 -28.41 21.72 24.29
CA ASN A 107 -29.53 22.53 24.78
C ASN A 107 -30.91 22.07 24.25
N SER A 108 -31.13 20.75 24.16
CA SER A 108 -32.34 20.11 23.63
C SER A 108 -32.59 20.31 22.13
N ASN A 109 -31.57 20.68 21.35
CA ASN A 109 -31.61 20.64 19.88
C ASN A 109 -30.62 19.60 19.36
N PRO A 110 -30.96 18.84 18.29
CA PRO A 110 -30.03 17.94 17.65
C PRO A 110 -28.90 18.74 17.01
N MET A 111 -27.66 18.29 17.19
CA MET A 111 -26.49 18.92 16.58
C MET A 111 -26.26 18.35 15.18
N ALA A 112 -25.94 19.21 14.21
CA ALA A 112 -25.45 18.73 12.92
C ALA A 112 -23.98 18.24 13.03
N ILE A 113 -23.58 17.29 12.18
CA ILE A 113 -22.20 16.77 12.13
C ILE A 113 -21.16 17.91 12.00
N ALA A 114 -21.44 18.92 11.17
CA ALA A 114 -20.58 20.10 11.00
C ALA A 114 -20.45 21.00 12.24
N GLU A 115 -21.42 20.95 13.15
CA GLU A 115 -21.49 21.81 14.33
C GLU A 115 -20.71 21.22 15.50
N VAL A 116 -20.51 19.90 15.52
CA VAL A 116 -19.74 19.20 16.55
C VAL A 116 -18.29 19.66 16.52
N SER A 117 -17.87 20.36 17.57
CA SER A 117 -16.53 20.96 17.67
C SER A 117 -15.40 19.93 17.50
N ALA A 118 -15.60 18.69 17.96
CA ALA A 118 -14.63 17.61 17.81
C ALA A 118 -14.42 17.17 16.34
N TYR A 119 -15.38 17.44 15.45
CA TYR A 119 -15.31 17.01 14.04
C TYR A 119 -14.83 18.11 13.11
N LYS A 120 -14.84 19.39 13.53
CA LYS A 120 -14.46 20.53 12.69
C LYS A 120 -13.08 20.37 12.04
N ASN A 121 -12.07 19.94 12.80
CA ASN A 121 -10.72 19.74 12.29
C ASN A 121 -10.56 18.48 11.41
N ARG A 122 -11.58 17.62 11.32
CA ARG A 122 -11.62 16.46 10.42
C ARG A 122 -12.39 16.78 9.14
N ILE A 123 -13.42 17.61 9.25
CA ILE A 123 -14.23 18.07 8.12
C ILE A 123 -13.48 19.11 7.30
N PHE A 124 -12.84 20.07 7.96
CA PHE A 124 -12.18 21.20 7.32
C PHE A 124 -10.67 21.03 7.46
N LEU A 125 -10.10 20.23 6.55
CA LEU A 125 -8.65 20.04 6.49
C LEU A 125 -7.99 21.18 5.72
N ILE A 126 -6.80 21.56 6.16
CA ILE A 126 -5.89 22.38 5.39
C ILE A 126 -4.74 21.45 5.02
N ASP A 127 -4.48 21.27 3.73
CA ASP A 127 -3.39 20.42 3.28
C ASP A 127 -2.01 21.09 3.43
N GLU A 128 -0.97 20.38 3.00
CA GLU A 128 0.42 20.88 3.06
C GLU A 128 0.66 22.13 2.21
N ASP A 129 -0.19 22.37 1.20
CA ASP A 129 -0.13 23.51 0.28
C ASP A 129 -0.96 24.70 0.80
N GLY A 130 -1.72 24.51 1.89
CA GLY A 130 -2.58 25.53 2.49
C GLY A 130 -3.99 25.56 1.90
N ASP A 131 -4.33 24.61 1.02
CA ASP A 131 -5.65 24.51 0.43
C ASP A 131 -6.63 23.89 1.42
N ARG A 132 -7.81 24.49 1.50
CA ARG A 132 -8.89 24.01 2.35
C ARG A 132 -9.68 22.93 1.62
N HIS A 133 -9.69 21.74 2.20
CA HIS A 133 -10.49 20.61 1.74
C HIS A 133 -11.66 20.39 2.69
N GLU A 134 -12.83 20.17 2.11
CA GLU A 134 -14.05 19.85 2.84
C GLU A 134 -14.38 18.37 2.65
N LEU A 135 -14.22 17.60 3.72
CA LEU A 135 -14.50 16.17 3.71
C LEU A 135 -15.96 15.88 4.09
N GLU A 136 -16.50 14.81 3.51
CA GLU A 136 -17.83 14.31 3.80
C GLU A 136 -17.78 13.22 4.89
N PRO A 137 -18.79 13.18 5.79
CA PRO A 137 -18.89 12.17 6.83
C PRO A 137 -19.42 10.86 6.27
N TYR A 138 -18.79 9.78 6.69
CA TYR A 138 -19.18 8.40 6.44
C TYR A 138 -19.36 7.71 7.79
N TRP A 139 -20.58 7.29 8.12
CA TRP A 139 -20.90 6.61 9.36
C TRP A 139 -20.66 5.11 9.25
N SER A 140 -20.03 4.51 10.25
CA SER A 140 -19.92 3.06 10.38
C SER A 140 -20.77 2.59 11.57
N GLU A 141 -21.86 1.86 11.29
CA GLU A 141 -22.62 1.16 12.35
C GLU A 141 -21.78 0.09 13.05
N ASP A 142 -20.85 -0.55 12.32
CA ASP A 142 -20.04 -1.65 12.84
C ASP A 142 -18.96 -1.18 13.84
N LEU A 143 -18.56 0.09 13.75
CA LEU A 143 -17.56 0.72 14.62
C LEU A 143 -18.12 1.81 15.53
N ASP A 144 -19.39 2.18 15.38
CA ASP A 144 -20.02 3.34 15.99
C ASP A 144 -19.20 4.63 15.82
N GLN A 145 -18.66 4.86 14.61
CA GLN A 145 -17.68 5.92 14.34
C GLN A 145 -17.85 6.57 12.98
N TYR A 146 -17.47 7.85 12.90
CA TYR A 146 -17.30 8.57 11.64
C TYR A 146 -15.90 8.38 11.04
N LEU A 147 -15.88 8.10 9.75
CA LEU A 147 -14.77 8.36 8.83
C LEU A 147 -15.06 9.67 8.08
N PHE A 148 -14.06 10.52 7.90
CA PHE A 148 -14.19 11.71 7.03
C PHE A 148 -13.27 11.52 5.83
N ASP A 149 -13.84 11.69 4.64
CA ASP A 149 -13.17 11.39 3.38
C ASP A 149 -13.76 12.21 2.23
N ASP A 150 -13.20 12.09 1.03
CA ASP A 150 -13.67 12.82 -0.16
C ASP A 150 -15.14 12.52 -0.50
N ASP A 151 -15.79 13.44 -1.23
CA ASP A 151 -17.18 13.28 -1.65
C ASP A 151 -17.38 12.22 -2.75
N TYR A 152 -16.29 11.79 -3.39
CA TYR A 152 -16.23 10.92 -4.57
C TYR A 152 -17.24 11.31 -5.66
N LYS A 153 -17.44 12.61 -5.90
CA LYS A 153 -18.43 13.17 -6.84
C LYS A 153 -19.85 12.67 -6.56
N GLY A 154 -20.24 12.70 -5.28
CA GLY A 154 -21.53 12.20 -4.81
C GLY A 154 -21.63 10.67 -4.70
N LYS A 155 -20.53 9.93 -4.84
CA LYS A 155 -20.51 8.45 -4.71
C LYS A 155 -19.75 8.02 -3.46
N THR A 156 -19.28 6.77 -3.45
CA THR A 156 -18.45 6.16 -2.40
C THR A 156 -17.10 5.71 -2.96
N TYR A 157 -16.12 5.43 -2.10
CA TYR A 157 -14.74 5.10 -2.46
C TYR A 157 -14.61 4.00 -3.54
N CYS A 158 -15.31 2.87 -3.37
CA CYS A 158 -15.26 1.72 -4.26
C CYS A 158 -16.12 1.85 -5.52
N SER A 159 -16.83 2.98 -5.68
CA SER A 159 -17.54 3.28 -6.93
C SER A 159 -16.60 3.65 -8.08
N SER A 160 -15.39 4.12 -7.76
CA SER A 160 -14.38 4.45 -8.76
C SER A 160 -13.74 3.20 -9.35
N GLN A 161 -13.55 3.21 -10.67
CA GLN A 161 -12.86 2.13 -11.38
C GLN A 161 -11.34 2.14 -11.15
N SER A 162 -10.77 3.18 -10.56
CA SER A 162 -9.33 3.25 -10.26
C SER A 162 -8.98 2.70 -8.87
N ASN A 163 -9.94 2.67 -7.95
CA ASN A 163 -9.71 2.36 -6.55
C ASN A 163 -9.76 0.84 -6.33
N LEU A 164 -8.76 0.29 -5.64
CA LEU A 164 -8.62 -1.14 -5.42
C LEU A 164 -8.71 -1.50 -3.94
N GLY A 165 -8.16 -0.67 -3.07
CA GLY A 165 -8.24 -0.81 -1.62
C GLY A 165 -7.69 0.43 -0.93
N ALA A 166 -8.01 0.57 0.35
CA ALA A 166 -7.50 1.63 1.20
C ALA A 166 -7.48 1.19 2.66
N THR A 167 -6.50 1.68 3.40
CA THR A 167 -6.35 1.52 4.84
C THR A 167 -6.82 2.79 5.53
N GLN A 168 -7.78 2.69 6.44
CA GLN A 168 -8.27 3.80 7.23
C GLN A 168 -7.72 3.72 8.66
N GLU A 169 -6.74 4.58 8.96
CA GLU A 169 -6.20 4.73 10.32
C GLU A 169 -7.04 5.64 11.22
N GLN A 170 -7.98 6.38 10.64
CA GLN A 170 -8.86 7.29 11.38
C GLN A 170 -9.85 6.54 12.28
N THR A 171 -10.07 5.25 12.04
CA THR A 171 -11.02 4.41 12.78
C THR A 171 -10.30 3.63 13.89
N THR A 172 -11.04 3.29 14.93
CA THR A 172 -10.59 2.39 16.01
C THR A 172 -11.53 1.19 16.12
N PRO A 173 -11.10 -0.04 15.78
CA PRO A 173 -9.79 -0.40 15.21
C PRO A 173 -9.53 0.20 13.83
N LYS A 174 -8.26 0.20 13.42
CA LYS A 174 -7.86 0.50 12.04
C LYS A 174 -8.55 -0.48 11.10
N THR A 175 -8.88 -0.03 9.90
CA THR A 175 -9.59 -0.85 8.92
C THR A 175 -8.85 -0.90 7.60
N ILE A 176 -9.03 -2.00 6.88
CA ILE A 176 -8.70 -2.11 5.46
C ILE A 176 -10.00 -2.37 4.71
N THR A 177 -10.22 -1.61 3.65
CA THR A 177 -11.30 -1.83 2.69
C THR A 177 -10.70 -2.28 1.37
N ILE A 178 -11.08 -3.46 0.87
CA ILE A 178 -10.74 -3.90 -0.49
C ILE A 178 -11.99 -3.79 -1.37
N CYS A 179 -11.87 -3.02 -2.46
CA CYS A 179 -12.98 -2.84 -3.39
C CYS A 179 -13.21 -4.11 -4.23
N PRO A 180 -14.45 -4.37 -4.69
CA PRO A 180 -14.77 -5.56 -5.51
C PRO A 180 -13.84 -5.77 -6.71
N LYS A 181 -13.33 -4.67 -7.28
CA LYS A 181 -12.37 -4.70 -8.39
C LYS A 181 -11.01 -5.29 -8.00
N GLY A 182 -10.54 -5.12 -6.76
CA GLY A 182 -9.32 -5.77 -6.26
C GLY A 182 -9.39 -7.29 -6.35
N PHE A 183 -10.58 -7.86 -6.16
CA PHE A 183 -10.81 -9.32 -6.26
C PHE A 183 -11.06 -9.81 -7.69
N THR A 184 -11.62 -8.97 -8.56
CA THR A 184 -12.18 -9.40 -9.85
C THR A 184 -11.46 -8.80 -11.07
N ASN A 185 -10.43 -7.96 -10.88
CA ASN A 185 -9.70 -7.35 -11.98
C ASN A 185 -9.22 -8.43 -12.98
N PRO A 186 -9.73 -8.45 -14.23
CA PRO A 186 -9.41 -9.49 -15.20
C PRO A 186 -7.98 -9.34 -15.74
N ASN A 187 -7.38 -8.16 -15.60
CA ASN A 187 -6.02 -7.88 -16.06
C ASN A 187 -4.95 -8.32 -15.04
N ALA A 188 -5.36 -8.59 -13.80
CA ALA A 188 -4.47 -9.06 -12.73
C ALA A 188 -4.50 -10.60 -12.65
N PRO A 189 -3.31 -11.27 -12.65
CA PRO A 189 -3.17 -12.68 -12.31
C PRO A 189 -3.94 -13.06 -11.04
N VAL A 190 -4.57 -14.24 -11.03
CA VAL A 190 -5.37 -14.71 -9.89
C VAL A 190 -4.47 -14.94 -8.67
N ALA A 191 -3.33 -15.61 -8.87
CA ALA A 191 -2.34 -15.92 -7.86
C ALA A 191 -0.93 -15.50 -8.29
N LEU A 192 -0.03 -15.42 -7.31
CA LEU A 192 1.39 -15.14 -7.54
C LEU A 192 2.00 -16.18 -8.48
N GLY A 193 2.52 -15.71 -9.62
CA GLY A 193 3.13 -16.56 -10.63
C GLY A 193 2.18 -17.27 -11.57
N ASP A 194 0.91 -16.88 -11.66
CA ASP A 194 -0.02 -17.43 -12.65
C ASP A 194 0.25 -16.92 -14.08
N LYS A 195 1.09 -15.89 -14.24
CA LYS A 195 1.42 -15.29 -15.54
C LYS A 195 2.91 -15.39 -15.81
N GLU A 196 3.28 -15.84 -17.01
CA GLU A 196 4.68 -15.83 -17.44
C GLU A 196 5.13 -14.37 -17.66
N PRO A 197 6.32 -13.96 -17.16
CA PRO A 197 6.73 -12.57 -17.16
C PRO A 197 7.19 -12.04 -18.53
N LYS A 198 7.33 -12.88 -19.55
CA LYS A 198 8.01 -12.56 -20.83
C LYS A 198 7.56 -11.24 -21.48
N GLY A 199 8.44 -10.24 -21.47
CA GLY A 199 8.21 -8.94 -22.11
C GLY A 199 7.18 -8.05 -21.40
N LEU A 200 6.78 -8.42 -20.19
CA LEU A 200 5.78 -7.69 -19.40
C LEU A 200 6.43 -6.74 -18.41
N GLU A 201 5.74 -5.66 -18.11
CA GLU A 201 6.04 -4.79 -16.97
C GLU A 201 5.67 -5.47 -15.65
N ILE A 202 6.34 -5.07 -14.56
CA ILE A 202 6.04 -5.59 -13.22
C ILE A 202 4.55 -5.41 -12.84
N ALA A 203 3.94 -4.27 -13.19
CA ALA A 203 2.52 -4.01 -12.95
C ALA A 203 1.58 -5.03 -13.63
N SER A 204 2.02 -5.64 -14.74
CA SER A 204 1.23 -6.61 -15.51
C SER A 204 1.24 -8.02 -14.94
N ILE A 205 2.08 -8.30 -13.93
CA ILE A 205 2.24 -9.63 -13.30
C ILE A 205 1.91 -9.65 -11.81
N LEU A 206 1.45 -8.51 -11.25
CA LEU A 206 1.03 -8.42 -9.86
C LEU A 206 -0.23 -9.27 -9.61
N PRO A 207 -0.21 -10.19 -8.64
CA PRO A 207 -1.41 -10.97 -8.31
C PRO A 207 -2.51 -10.06 -7.73
N ARG A 208 -3.76 -10.52 -7.75
CA ARG A 208 -4.87 -9.81 -7.10
C ARG A 208 -4.64 -9.56 -5.61
N SER A 209 -3.89 -10.44 -4.96
CA SER A 209 -3.47 -10.32 -3.57
C SER A 209 -2.56 -9.10 -3.33
N ALA A 210 -1.89 -8.57 -4.37
CA ALA A 210 -0.96 -7.44 -4.26
C ALA A 210 -1.59 -6.19 -3.68
N THR A 211 -2.88 -5.92 -3.96
CA THR A 211 -3.59 -4.78 -3.34
C THR A 211 -3.63 -4.92 -1.82
N LEU A 212 -4.07 -6.07 -1.29
CA LEU A 212 -4.08 -6.25 0.16
C LEU A 212 -2.67 -6.29 0.74
N TYR A 213 -1.67 -6.81 0.02
CA TYR A 213 -0.28 -6.76 0.45
C TYR A 213 0.24 -5.32 0.57
N HIS A 214 -0.11 -4.44 -0.38
CA HIS A 214 0.15 -3.00 -0.32
C HIS A 214 -0.50 -2.39 0.94
N GLU A 215 -1.80 -2.64 1.17
CA GLU A 215 -2.52 -2.13 2.34
C GLU A 215 -1.95 -2.61 3.68
N LEU A 216 -1.29 -3.78 3.72
CA LEU A 216 -0.64 -4.25 4.95
C LEU A 216 0.51 -3.32 5.39
N PHE A 217 1.22 -2.66 4.48
CA PHE A 217 2.25 -1.70 4.86
C PHE A 217 1.64 -0.49 5.54
N HIS A 218 0.57 0.07 4.95
CA HIS A 218 -0.21 1.13 5.57
C HIS A 218 -0.71 0.74 6.96
N LEU A 219 -1.29 -0.45 7.09
CA LEU A 219 -1.84 -0.91 8.37
C LEU A 219 -0.78 -1.02 9.48
N VAL A 220 0.37 -1.61 9.13
CA VAL A 220 1.44 -1.95 10.08
C VAL A 220 2.33 -0.74 10.39
N LEU A 221 2.69 0.05 9.39
CA LEU A 221 3.66 1.16 9.51
C LEU A 221 2.98 2.52 9.68
N GLY A 222 1.73 2.61 9.23
CA GLY A 222 0.87 3.78 9.28
C GLY A 222 0.90 4.65 8.03
N ASN A 223 -0.27 5.13 7.59
CA ASN A 223 -0.48 5.91 6.36
C ASN A 223 0.46 7.11 6.29
N LYS A 224 0.67 7.81 7.42
CA LYS A 224 1.62 8.93 7.48
C LYS A 224 3.03 8.51 7.08
N ASN A 225 3.46 7.31 7.50
CA ASN A 225 4.80 6.77 7.26
C ASN A 225 4.94 6.07 5.91
N THR A 226 3.81 5.78 5.28
CA THR A 226 3.73 5.09 4.00
C THR A 226 2.78 5.85 3.07
N PRO A 227 3.18 7.00 2.50
CA PRO A 227 2.32 7.73 1.58
C PRO A 227 2.31 7.06 0.21
N ASP A 228 1.15 7.08 -0.46
CA ASP A 228 1.02 6.70 -1.88
C ASP A 228 1.58 7.80 -2.77
N VAL A 229 2.88 7.72 -3.06
CA VAL A 229 3.58 8.73 -3.88
C VAL A 229 3.60 8.37 -5.36
N THR A 230 3.38 7.10 -5.71
CA THR A 230 3.23 6.60 -7.07
C THR A 230 2.18 5.48 -7.08
N PHE A 231 1.46 5.32 -8.20
CA PHE A 231 0.38 4.33 -8.33
C PHE A 231 0.72 3.23 -9.34
N TRP A 232 0.06 2.06 -9.22
CA TRP A 232 0.22 0.86 -10.07
C TRP A 232 0.19 1.08 -11.60
N ARG A 233 -0.35 2.20 -12.10
CA ARG A 233 -0.37 2.57 -13.53
C ARG A 233 0.76 3.52 -13.95
N ARG A 234 1.61 3.93 -13.01
CA ARG A 234 2.56 5.02 -13.17
C ARG A 234 3.95 4.61 -12.69
N LEU A 235 4.41 3.45 -13.16
CA LEU A 235 5.83 3.08 -13.06
C LEU A 235 6.73 4.21 -13.58
N GLY A 236 6.28 4.93 -14.60
CA GLY A 236 6.93 6.14 -15.12
C GLY A 236 7.16 7.23 -14.07
N GLU A 237 6.22 7.47 -13.14
CA GLU A 237 6.43 8.46 -12.06
C GLU A 237 7.53 8.02 -11.11
N GLN A 238 7.59 6.73 -10.76
CA GLN A 238 8.68 6.22 -9.94
C GLN A 238 10.02 6.33 -10.67
N GLN A 239 10.04 6.06 -11.98
CA GLN A 239 11.24 6.22 -12.82
C GLN A 239 11.68 7.69 -12.88
N GLU A 240 10.77 8.63 -13.11
CA GLU A 240 11.05 10.08 -13.06
C GLU A 240 11.59 10.50 -11.69
N MET A 241 11.05 9.95 -10.61
CA MET A 241 11.56 10.20 -9.26
C MET A 241 12.96 9.63 -9.04
N GLN A 242 13.31 8.53 -9.70
CA GLN A 242 14.64 7.90 -9.66
C GLN A 242 15.68 8.61 -10.53
N GLU A 243 15.26 9.35 -11.56
CA GLU A 243 16.16 10.17 -12.39
C GLU A 243 16.74 11.36 -11.59
N SER A 244 16.00 11.86 -10.60
CA SER A 244 16.42 12.97 -9.74
C SER A 244 16.18 12.67 -8.26
N PRO A 245 16.86 11.65 -7.70
CA PRO A 245 16.51 11.08 -6.40
C PRO A 245 16.73 12.04 -5.22
N ASP A 246 17.65 12.99 -5.36
CA ASP A 246 18.02 13.97 -4.33
C ASP A 246 17.15 15.24 -4.38
N THR A 247 16.27 15.35 -5.38
CA THR A 247 15.35 16.49 -5.51
C THR A 247 14.35 16.48 -4.35
N VAL A 248 14.13 17.65 -3.76
CA VAL A 248 13.10 17.92 -2.75
C VAL A 248 12.03 18.81 -3.39
N ASP A 249 10.86 18.24 -3.65
CA ASP A 249 9.73 18.96 -4.26
C ASP A 249 9.03 19.80 -3.18
N LYS A 250 9.18 21.13 -3.22
CA LYS A 250 8.51 22.02 -2.26
C LYS A 250 6.98 21.90 -2.36
N PRO A 251 6.24 21.99 -1.23
CA PRO A 251 6.69 22.38 0.12
C PRO A 251 7.28 21.25 0.97
N ARG A 252 7.47 20.05 0.40
CA ARG A 252 7.95 18.88 1.15
C ARG A 252 9.39 19.05 1.61
N THR A 253 9.77 18.29 2.64
CA THR A 253 11.12 18.28 3.21
C THR A 253 11.92 17.03 2.85
N GLU A 254 11.26 16.02 2.28
CA GLU A 254 11.85 14.74 1.91
C GLU A 254 12.32 14.73 0.45
N SER A 255 13.43 14.04 0.20
CA SER A 255 13.87 13.79 -1.17
C SER A 255 12.96 12.77 -1.88
N ARG A 256 12.98 12.76 -3.20
CA ARG A 256 12.25 11.77 -4.01
C ARG A 256 12.64 10.34 -3.65
N ALA A 257 13.92 10.06 -3.38
CA ALA A 257 14.36 8.74 -2.92
C ALA A 257 13.78 8.37 -1.55
N GLN A 258 13.73 9.30 -0.59
CA GLN A 258 13.09 9.06 0.71
C GLN A 258 11.61 8.73 0.55
N ARG A 259 10.90 9.47 -0.32
CA ARG A 259 9.49 9.20 -0.63
C ARG A 259 9.28 7.82 -1.26
N ILE A 260 10.09 7.43 -2.24
CA ILE A 260 10.04 6.10 -2.85
C ILE A 260 10.21 4.99 -1.80
N ARG A 261 11.13 5.18 -0.84
CA ARG A 261 11.38 4.20 0.24
C ARG A 261 10.21 4.07 1.20
N ARG A 262 9.35 5.08 1.32
CA ARG A 262 8.15 5.03 2.16
C ARG A 262 6.93 4.46 1.43
N ASN A 263 6.95 4.44 0.10
CA ASN A 263 5.83 4.01 -0.74
C ASN A 263 5.56 2.49 -0.69
N PRO A 264 4.37 2.02 -0.23
CA PRO A 264 4.02 0.59 -0.23
C PRO A 264 4.07 -0.10 -1.58
N GLU A 265 3.74 0.65 -2.64
CA GLU A 265 3.76 0.13 -4.01
C GLU A 265 5.17 -0.34 -4.41
N THR A 266 6.21 0.40 -3.99
CA THR A 266 7.62 0.03 -4.20
C THR A 266 7.92 -1.33 -3.58
N TYR A 267 7.49 -1.58 -2.34
CA TYR A 267 7.72 -2.85 -1.66
C TYR A 267 6.97 -4.00 -2.34
N THR A 268 5.77 -3.74 -2.82
CA THR A 268 4.95 -4.71 -3.55
C THR A 268 5.65 -5.13 -4.84
N TRP A 269 6.07 -4.18 -5.68
CA TRP A 269 6.78 -4.48 -6.93
C TRP A 269 8.12 -5.16 -6.68
N PHE A 270 8.89 -4.69 -5.71
CA PHE A 270 10.17 -5.26 -5.32
C PHE A 270 10.03 -6.73 -4.89
N SER A 271 9.08 -6.99 -3.99
CA SER A 271 8.80 -8.34 -3.44
C SER A 271 8.34 -9.30 -4.53
N VAL A 272 7.38 -8.89 -5.37
CA VAL A 272 6.88 -9.72 -6.47
C VAL A 272 7.98 -9.95 -7.52
N GLY A 273 8.65 -8.89 -7.96
CA GLY A 273 9.70 -8.99 -8.98
C GLY A 273 10.83 -9.93 -8.53
N TYR A 274 11.30 -9.77 -7.29
CA TYR A 274 12.34 -10.64 -6.76
C TYR A 274 11.87 -12.08 -6.58
N TRP A 275 10.61 -12.29 -6.18
CA TRP A 275 10.04 -13.63 -6.16
C TRP A 275 10.09 -14.31 -7.53
N TYR A 276 9.74 -13.59 -8.62
CA TYR A 276 9.86 -14.09 -9.99
C TYR A 276 11.31 -14.42 -10.36
N PHE A 277 12.27 -13.62 -9.91
CA PHE A 277 13.70 -13.89 -10.10
C PHE A 277 14.17 -15.17 -9.39
N LEU A 278 13.61 -15.49 -8.23
CA LEU A 278 13.91 -16.75 -7.55
C LEU A 278 13.31 -17.97 -8.25
N GLN A 279 12.33 -17.80 -9.14
CA GLN A 279 11.69 -18.91 -9.85
C GLN A 279 12.49 -19.41 -11.05
N THR A 280 12.48 -20.73 -11.25
CA THR A 280 13.09 -21.39 -12.42
C THR A 280 12.06 -21.92 -13.42
N LYS A 281 10.79 -21.96 -13.05
CA LYS A 281 9.74 -22.69 -13.80
C LYS A 281 9.47 -22.17 -15.22
N TRP A 282 9.89 -20.96 -15.54
CA TRP A 282 9.72 -20.34 -16.87
C TRP A 282 11.01 -20.32 -17.70
N THR A 283 12.02 -21.07 -17.29
CA THR A 283 13.29 -21.15 -18.02
C THR A 283 13.69 -22.60 -18.18
N THR A 284 14.21 -22.95 -19.37
CA THR A 284 14.75 -24.29 -19.65
C THR A 284 16.22 -24.39 -19.27
N LYS A 285 16.90 -23.26 -19.10
CA LYS A 285 18.29 -23.18 -18.66
C LYS A 285 18.34 -22.91 -17.17
N ALA A 286 18.97 -23.82 -16.43
CA ALA A 286 19.07 -23.76 -14.97
C ALA A 286 19.77 -22.51 -14.44
N ASN A 287 20.53 -21.79 -15.28
CA ASN A 287 21.20 -20.55 -14.94
C ASN A 287 20.49 -19.29 -15.45
N GLN A 288 19.27 -19.38 -15.98
CA GLN A 288 18.52 -18.21 -16.44
C GLN A 288 17.34 -17.92 -15.52
N ARG A 289 17.13 -16.63 -15.21
CA ARG A 289 16.06 -16.14 -14.34
C ARG A 289 15.44 -14.87 -14.91
N TRP A 290 14.17 -14.63 -14.64
CA TRP A 290 13.47 -13.41 -15.02
C TRP A 290 13.68 -12.32 -13.96
N THR A 291 14.06 -11.13 -14.37
CA THR A 291 14.29 -9.98 -13.48
C THR A 291 13.50 -8.76 -13.93
N PHE A 292 13.17 -7.88 -12.99
CA PHE A 292 12.41 -6.66 -13.16
C PHE A 292 13.17 -5.42 -12.65
N ASP A 293 14.48 -5.52 -12.48
CA ASP A 293 15.40 -4.42 -12.10
C ASP A 293 15.44 -3.26 -13.11
N THR A 294 14.67 -3.33 -14.20
CA THR A 294 14.50 -2.22 -15.15
C THR A 294 13.03 -1.88 -15.38
N GLY A 295 12.12 -2.37 -14.52
CA GLY A 295 10.67 -2.20 -14.65
C GLY A 295 9.99 -3.18 -15.61
N VAL A 296 10.72 -3.67 -16.60
CA VAL A 296 10.27 -4.68 -17.57
C VAL A 296 11.02 -6.00 -17.36
N ALA A 297 10.31 -7.11 -17.53
CA ALA A 297 10.86 -8.46 -17.44
C ALA A 297 12.00 -8.68 -18.45
N LYS A 298 13.17 -9.03 -17.93
CA LYS A 298 14.35 -9.41 -18.71
C LYS A 298 14.86 -10.77 -18.24
N LEU A 299 15.30 -11.57 -19.19
CA LEU A 299 15.95 -12.84 -18.88
C LEU A 299 17.44 -12.59 -18.66
N VAL A 300 17.94 -12.90 -17.47
CA VAL A 300 19.36 -12.77 -17.12
C VAL A 300 19.97 -14.13 -16.83
N SER A 301 21.25 -14.27 -17.17
CA SER A 301 22.05 -15.42 -16.74
C SER A 301 22.69 -15.11 -15.38
N ILE A 302 22.48 -16.00 -14.41
CA ILE A 302 23.23 -16.03 -13.15
C ILE A 302 24.51 -16.88 -13.38
N PRO A 303 25.69 -16.40 -12.96
CA PRO A 303 26.98 -17.07 -13.19
C PRO A 303 27.05 -18.50 -12.65
#